data_AF-A0A0D0QRF9-F1
#
_entry.id   AF-A0A0D0QRF9-F1
#
_cell.length_a   1.000
_cell.length_b   1.000
_cell.length_c   1.000
_cell.angle_alpha   90.00
_cell.angle_beta   90.00
_cell.angle_gamma   90.00
#
_symmetry.space_group_name_H-M   'P 1'
#
loop_
_entity.id
_entity.type
_entity.pdbx_description
1 polymer ?
#
loop_
_entity_poly.entity_id
_entity_poly.type
_entity_poly.pdbx_seq_one_letter_code
_entity_poly.pdbx_strand_id
1 'polypeptide(L)'
;MENECKIVGDLLPLYLENMLSEETMEFVKQHLKSCKQCSDEFEQMKVGVKNHTIEENEGKKDVQALMTVKKKLRKKTMKTISITGACLIAVAILLHTFPIYRLAMLSAYSDFYTNAQVMKALSIGSSSDRKEAQDVLQMAHKAFQDVHHTRAQNEKDYGLLSRYATSIDDYPEENLDFSEYSLQLWSAHFDGDKGSLWVYYSSETLNQKGDVVCGSWEVPSFWEVKKNENGKWVVTNIYEHP
;
A
#
# COMPACT_ATOMS: atom_id res chain seq x y z
N MET A 1 37.16 57.48 52.63
CA MET A 1 36.42 57.44 51.36
C MET A 1 35.60 56.15 51.36
N GLU A 2 34.43 56.14 52.00
CA GLU A 2 33.52 54.97 52.00
C GLU A 2 32.37 55.15 51.01
N ASN A 3 31.92 56.40 50.80
CA ASN A 3 30.78 56.70 49.94
C ASN A 3 31.11 56.50 48.45
N GLU A 4 32.33 56.82 48.01
CA GLU A 4 32.74 56.65 46.61
C GLU A 4 32.87 55.18 46.21
N CYS A 5 33.39 54.32 47.10
CA CYS A 5 33.50 52.88 46.84
C CYS A 5 32.10 52.23 46.72
N LYS A 6 31.12 52.67 47.53
CA LYS A 6 29.72 52.20 47.41
C LYS A 6 29.12 52.57 46.06
N ILE A 7 29.28 53.84 45.65
CA ILE A 7 28.79 54.32 44.36
C ILE A 7 29.46 53.56 43.21
N VAL A 8 30.78 53.36 43.26
CA VAL A 8 31.50 52.62 42.22
C VAL A 8 31.08 51.15 42.20
N GLY A 9 30.91 50.51 43.36
CA GLY A 9 30.40 49.15 43.49
C GLY A 9 29.03 48.96 42.83
N ASP A 10 28.10 49.90 43.05
CA ASP A 10 26.77 49.90 42.44
C ASP A 10 26.83 50.09 40.91
N LEU A 11 27.87 50.78 40.41
CA LEU A 11 28.08 51.04 38.99
C LEU A 11 28.88 49.94 38.27
N LEU A 12 29.57 49.03 38.98
CA LEU A 12 30.40 47.97 38.37
C LEU A 12 29.63 47.06 37.40
N PRO A 13 28.39 46.61 37.68
CA PRO A 13 27.64 45.78 36.75
C PRO A 13 27.35 46.51 35.43
N LEU A 14 26.93 47.78 35.52
CA LEU A 14 26.64 48.62 34.35
C LEU A 14 27.90 48.98 33.57
N TYR A 15 29.03 49.16 34.26
CA TYR A 15 30.34 49.36 33.66
C TYR A 15 30.80 48.11 32.89
N LEU A 16 30.54 46.91 33.43
CA LEU A 16 30.87 45.64 32.79
C LEU A 16 30.05 45.37 31.53
N GLU A 17 28.80 45.87 31.49
CA GLU A 17 27.90 45.80 30.33
C GLU A 17 28.10 46.98 29.35
N ASN A 18 29.08 47.87 29.58
CA ASN A 18 29.32 49.11 28.79
C ASN A 18 28.07 49.99 28.62
N MET A 19 27.24 50.09 29.65
CA MET A 19 25.98 50.86 29.63
C MET A 19 26.05 52.19 30.39
N LEU A 20 27.25 52.64 30.76
CA LEU A 20 27.47 53.93 31.40
C LEU A 20 27.79 55.01 30.36
N SER A 21 27.51 56.27 30.70
CA SER A 21 27.95 57.41 29.89
C SER A 21 29.48 57.51 29.88
N GLU A 22 30.08 58.09 28.84
CA GLU A 22 31.54 58.22 28.71
C GLU A 22 32.19 58.91 29.92
N GLU A 23 31.53 59.94 30.46
CA GLU A 23 31.97 60.68 31.64
C GLU A 23 31.98 59.79 32.90
N THR A 24 30.94 58.97 33.09
CA THR A 24 30.84 58.05 34.22
C THR A 24 31.80 56.86 34.08
N MET A 25 32.07 56.39 32.86
CA MET A 25 33.05 55.32 32.61
C MET A 25 34.47 55.74 32.99
N GLU A 26 34.89 56.94 32.61
CA GLU A 26 36.25 57.42 32.94
C GLU A 26 36.41 57.62 34.45
N PHE A 27 35.36 58.06 35.16
CA PHE A 27 35.34 58.12 36.62
C PHE A 27 35.52 56.74 37.28
N VAL A 28 34.72 55.74 36.89
CA VAL A 28 34.81 54.36 37.42
C VAL A 28 36.19 53.76 37.12
N LYS A 29 36.71 53.95 35.91
CA LYS A 29 38.03 53.47 35.48
C LYS A 29 39.19 54.10 36.26
N GLN A 30 39.11 55.40 36.58
CA GLN A 30 40.10 56.05 37.45
C GLN A 30 40.04 55.50 38.87
N HIS A 31 38.84 55.27 39.39
CA HIS A 31 38.65 54.72 40.73
C HIS A 31 39.17 53.27 40.85
N LEU A 32 38.94 52.43 39.82
CA LEU A 32 39.46 51.06 39.75
C LEU A 32 41.00 51.02 39.76
N LYS A 33 41.69 52.05 39.26
CA LYS A 33 43.17 52.15 39.33
C LYS A 33 43.68 52.51 40.72
N SER A 34 42.92 53.31 41.47
CA SER A 34 43.32 53.80 42.79
C SER A 34 42.82 52.94 43.95
N CYS A 35 41.74 52.17 43.77
CA CYS A 35 41.09 51.37 44.80
C CYS A 35 41.22 49.87 44.51
N LYS A 36 42.04 49.19 45.32
CA LYS A 36 42.27 47.74 45.18
C LYS A 36 41.00 46.91 45.42
N GLN A 37 40.17 47.31 46.38
CA GLN A 37 38.93 46.60 46.72
C GLN A 37 37.96 46.57 45.53
N CYS A 38 37.66 47.73 44.93
CA CYS A 38 36.76 47.80 43.78
C CYS A 38 37.35 47.10 42.54
N SER A 39 38.68 47.09 42.37
CA SER A 39 39.35 46.33 41.32
C SER A 39 39.19 44.81 41.49
N ASP A 40 39.35 44.31 42.72
CA ASP A 40 39.21 42.89 43.03
C ASP A 40 37.75 42.42 42.86
N GLU A 41 36.78 43.26 43.23
CA GLU A 41 35.33 43.01 43.01
C GLU A 41 34.98 42.97 41.51
N PHE A 42 35.51 43.91 40.72
CA PHE A 42 35.29 43.95 39.28
C PHE A 42 35.86 42.73 38.55
N GLU A 43 37.09 42.30 38.88
CA GLU A 43 37.69 41.12 38.28
C GLU A 43 36.95 39.82 38.66
N GLN A 44 36.40 39.73 39.87
CA GLN A 44 35.54 38.59 40.26
C GLN A 44 34.25 38.53 39.42
N MET A 45 33.58 39.67 39.18
CA MET A 45 32.39 39.73 38.32
C MET A 45 32.72 39.33 36.87
N LYS A 46 33.86 39.78 36.35
CA LYS A 46 34.33 39.47 34.99
C LYS A 46 34.64 37.99 34.79
N VAL A 47 35.22 37.33 35.80
CA VAL A 47 35.43 35.87 35.80
C VAL A 47 34.09 35.13 35.82
N GLY A 48 33.12 35.58 36.61
CA GLY A 48 31.77 35.02 36.65
C GLY A 48 31.06 35.05 35.28
N VAL A 49 31.09 36.20 34.60
CA VAL A 49 30.49 36.35 33.25
C VAL A 49 31.20 35.48 32.21
N LYS A 50 32.53 35.38 32.27
CA LYS A 50 33.30 34.53 31.36
C LYS A 50 32.97 33.05 31.55
N ASN A 51 32.86 32.58 32.79
CA ASN A 51 32.50 31.20 33.10
C ASN A 51 31.07 30.88 32.64
N HIS A 52 30.11 31.78 32.89
CA HIS A 52 28.73 31.62 32.42
C HIS A 52 28.65 31.54 30.88
N THR A 53 29.44 32.36 30.17
CA THR A 53 29.51 32.35 28.71
C THR A 53 30.13 31.04 28.15
N ILE A 54 31.09 30.44 28.87
CA ILE A 54 31.70 29.16 28.52
C ILE A 54 30.67 28.04 28.69
N GLU A 55 30.00 27.97 29.85
CA GLU A 55 28.96 26.98 30.15
C GLU A 55 27.79 27.07 29.15
N GLU A 56 27.35 28.28 28.81
CA GLU A 56 26.27 28.48 27.83
C GLU A 56 26.68 28.01 26.41
N ASN A 57 27.94 28.25 26.01
CA ASN A 57 28.46 27.78 24.73
C ASN A 57 28.68 26.27 24.68
N GLU A 58 29.13 25.65 25.77
CA GLU A 58 29.23 24.20 25.90
C GLU A 58 27.85 23.55 25.85
N GLY A 59 26.87 24.09 26.59
CA GLY A 59 25.47 23.66 26.51
C GLY A 59 24.87 23.79 25.11
N LYS A 60 25.17 24.89 24.38
CA LYS A 60 24.76 25.05 22.96
C LYS A 60 25.42 24.01 22.04
N LYS A 61 26.70 23.68 22.24
CA LYS A 61 27.41 22.64 21.46
C LYS A 61 26.84 21.26 21.71
N ASP A 62 26.53 20.91 22.96
CA ASP A 62 25.94 19.62 23.33
C ASP A 62 24.55 19.45 22.72
N VAL A 63 23.72 20.50 22.76
CA VAL A 63 22.41 20.51 22.09
C VAL A 63 22.56 20.32 20.58
N GLN A 64 23.53 20.99 19.93
CA GLN A 64 23.79 20.81 18.50
C GLN A 64 24.31 19.42 18.15
N ALA A 65 25.16 18.82 18.98
CA ALA A 65 25.66 17.46 18.82
C ALA A 65 24.51 16.44 18.91
N LEU A 66 23.65 16.57 19.93
CA LEU A 66 22.46 15.73 20.12
C LEU A 66 21.47 15.88 18.95
N MET A 67 21.24 17.10 18.44
CA MET A 67 20.40 17.32 17.26
C MET A 67 20.98 16.64 16.01
N THR A 68 22.31 16.67 15.85
CA THR A 68 22.99 16.02 14.73
C THR A 68 22.89 14.50 14.80
N VAL A 69 23.05 13.93 16.00
CA VAL A 69 22.85 12.49 16.25
C VAL A 69 21.40 12.10 15.98
N LYS A 70 20.42 12.83 16.52
CA LYS A 70 18.98 12.59 16.26
C LYS A 70 18.64 12.67 14.78
N LYS A 71 19.18 13.64 14.03
CA LYS A 71 19.00 13.74 12.57
C LYS A 71 19.62 12.55 11.82
N LYS A 72 20.82 12.11 12.20
CA LYS A 72 21.47 10.92 11.61
C LYS A 72 20.67 9.65 11.88
N LEU A 73 20.20 9.47 13.11
CA LEU A 73 19.33 8.34 13.49
C LEU A 73 18.01 8.40 12.74
N ARG A 74 17.29 9.53 12.73
CA ARG A 74 16.04 9.72 11.98
C ARG A 74 16.23 9.45 10.49
N LYS A 75 17.33 9.89 9.88
CA LYS A 75 17.63 9.62 8.47
C LYS A 75 17.92 8.13 8.21
N LYS A 76 18.61 7.45 9.13
CA LYS A 76 18.82 5.99 9.06
C LYS A 76 17.48 5.25 9.20
N THR A 77 16.69 5.57 10.21
CA THR A 77 15.37 4.97 10.44
C THR A 77 14.42 5.21 9.27
N MET A 78 14.37 6.43 8.71
CA MET A 78 13.56 6.73 7.51
C MET A 78 14.02 5.93 6.29
N LYS A 79 15.33 5.77 6.08
CA LYS A 79 15.85 4.90 5.01
C LYS A 79 15.43 3.44 5.22
N THR A 80 15.57 2.92 6.44
CA THR A 80 15.16 1.55 6.76
C THR A 80 13.66 1.36 6.55
N ILE A 81 12.81 2.25 7.06
CA ILE A 81 11.35 2.20 6.86
C ILE A 81 11.01 2.23 5.37
N SER A 82 11.66 3.11 4.60
CA SER A 82 11.43 3.22 3.16
C SER A 82 11.81 1.94 2.42
N ILE A 83 12.94 1.31 2.77
CA ILE A 83 13.39 0.05 2.15
C ILE A 83 12.45 -1.08 2.53
N THR A 84 12.13 -1.23 3.82
CA THR A 84 11.19 -2.26 4.29
C THR A 84 9.82 -2.10 3.63
N GLY A 85 9.31 -0.87 3.55
CA GLY A 85 8.05 -0.57 2.85
C GLY A 85 8.10 -0.96 1.38
N ALA A 86 9.18 -0.62 0.67
CA ALA A 86 9.36 -1.00 -0.73
C ALA A 86 9.42 -2.53 -0.91
N CYS A 87 10.12 -3.26 -0.03
CA CYS A 87 10.17 -4.71 -0.07
C CYS A 87 8.78 -5.35 0.17
N LEU A 88 8.02 -4.85 1.13
CA LEU A 88 6.67 -5.35 1.41
C LEU A 88 5.73 -5.14 0.22
N ILE A 89 5.79 -3.96 -0.42
CA ILE A 89 5.02 -3.67 -1.63
C ILE A 89 5.43 -4.61 -2.77
N ALA A 90 6.73 -4.83 -2.98
CA ALA A 90 7.23 -5.74 -4.01
C ALA A 90 6.76 -7.18 -3.80
N VAL A 91 6.79 -7.68 -2.55
CA VAL A 91 6.27 -9.01 -2.21
C VAL A 91 4.76 -9.09 -2.43
N ALA A 92 4.00 -8.07 -2.05
CA ALA A 92 2.55 -8.04 -2.28
C ALA A 92 2.20 -8.08 -3.78
N ILE A 93 2.91 -7.31 -4.61
CA ILE A 93 2.76 -7.35 -6.07
C ILE A 93 3.11 -8.73 -6.62
N LEU A 94 4.20 -9.34 -6.15
CA LEU A 94 4.62 -10.67 -6.58
C LEU A 94 3.56 -11.73 -6.24
N LEU A 95 3.04 -11.73 -5.01
CA LEU A 95 2.02 -12.69 -4.56
C LEU A 95 0.69 -12.49 -5.32
N HIS A 96 0.32 -11.25 -5.63
CA HIS A 96 -0.89 -10.96 -6.40
C HIS A 96 -0.75 -11.40 -7.87
N THR A 97 0.40 -11.14 -8.49
CA THR A 97 0.65 -11.46 -9.91
C THR A 97 0.96 -12.94 -10.13
N PHE A 98 1.57 -13.60 -9.14
CA PHE A 98 1.92 -15.00 -9.13
C PHE A 98 1.31 -15.75 -7.94
N PRO A 99 0.00 -16.05 -7.99
CA PRO A 99 -0.70 -16.77 -6.94
C PRO A 99 -0.36 -18.26 -6.94
N ILE A 100 0.82 -18.61 -6.44
CA ILE A 100 1.38 -19.99 -6.45
C ILE A 100 0.46 -20.98 -5.73
N TYR A 101 -0.32 -20.54 -4.74
CA TYR A 101 -1.28 -21.39 -4.02
C TYR A 101 -2.29 -22.08 -4.96
N ARG A 102 -2.57 -21.48 -6.14
CA ARG A 102 -3.45 -22.09 -7.16
C ARG A 102 -2.87 -23.37 -7.74
N LEU A 103 -1.55 -23.53 -7.77
CA LEU A 103 -0.94 -24.79 -8.18
C LEU A 103 -1.24 -25.91 -7.19
N ALA A 104 -1.15 -25.62 -5.89
CA ALA A 104 -1.49 -26.59 -4.86
C ALA A 104 -2.96 -26.98 -4.97
N MET A 105 -3.85 -26.01 -5.20
CA MET A 105 -5.27 -26.26 -5.43
C MET A 105 -5.53 -27.10 -6.69
N LEU A 106 -4.93 -26.73 -7.84
CA LEU A 106 -5.09 -27.46 -9.10
C LEU A 106 -4.44 -28.84 -9.10
N SER A 107 -3.48 -29.10 -8.21
CA SER A 107 -2.83 -30.41 -8.11
C SER A 107 -3.80 -31.53 -7.70
N ALA A 108 -4.86 -31.18 -6.94
CA ALA A 108 -5.95 -32.09 -6.61
C ALA A 108 -6.77 -32.52 -7.85
N TYR A 109 -6.65 -31.78 -8.95
CA TYR A 109 -7.35 -32.01 -10.22
C TYR A 109 -6.38 -32.37 -11.35
N SER A 110 -5.20 -32.91 -11.02
CA SER A 110 -4.12 -33.18 -11.98
C SER A 110 -4.49 -34.19 -13.08
N ASP A 111 -5.50 -35.04 -12.87
CA ASP A 111 -6.01 -35.96 -13.88
C ASP A 111 -6.86 -35.26 -14.96
N PHE A 112 -7.37 -34.06 -14.67
CA PHE A 112 -8.30 -33.32 -15.55
C PHE A 112 -7.61 -32.19 -16.33
N TYR A 113 -6.45 -31.75 -15.86
CA TYR A 113 -5.73 -30.64 -16.45
C TYR A 113 -4.31 -31.03 -16.86
N THR A 114 -3.97 -30.69 -18.09
CA THR A 114 -2.58 -30.82 -18.56
C THR A 114 -1.65 -29.87 -17.80
N ASN A 115 -0.38 -30.24 -17.68
CA ASN A 115 0.64 -29.35 -17.11
C ASN A 115 0.67 -27.98 -17.82
N ALA A 116 0.43 -27.92 -19.13
CA ALA A 116 0.38 -26.67 -19.87
C ALA A 116 -0.78 -25.77 -19.43
N GLN A 117 -1.96 -26.35 -19.16
CA GLN A 117 -3.10 -25.62 -18.62
C GLN A 117 -2.80 -25.14 -17.20
N VAL A 118 -2.32 -26.03 -16.32
CA VAL A 118 -1.98 -25.69 -14.93
C VAL A 118 -0.96 -24.55 -14.86
N MET A 119 0.07 -24.57 -15.70
CA MET A 119 1.09 -23.51 -15.75
C MET A 119 0.51 -22.14 -16.15
N LYS A 120 -0.60 -22.09 -16.90
CA LYS A 120 -1.29 -20.82 -17.20
C LYS A 120 -1.98 -20.21 -15.99
N ALA A 121 -2.21 -20.94 -14.90
CA ALA A 121 -2.76 -20.40 -13.65
C ALA A 121 -1.70 -19.67 -12.79
N LEU A 122 -0.40 -19.88 -13.05
CA LEU A 122 0.70 -19.30 -12.28
C LEU A 122 0.80 -17.79 -12.36
N SER A 123 0.38 -17.20 -13.48
CA SER A 123 0.40 -15.76 -13.69
C SER A 123 -1.00 -15.29 -14.03
N ILE A 124 -1.42 -14.17 -13.45
CA ILE A 124 -2.75 -13.59 -13.68
C ILE A 124 -2.98 -13.06 -15.10
N GLY A 125 -1.93 -13.03 -15.95
CA GLY A 125 -1.95 -12.42 -17.28
C GLY A 125 -1.54 -10.95 -17.27
N SER A 126 -1.24 -10.41 -18.45
CA SER A 126 -0.96 -8.97 -18.59
C SER A 126 -2.23 -8.13 -18.41
N SER A 127 -2.08 -6.83 -18.18
CA SER A 127 -3.24 -5.92 -18.16
C SER A 127 -4.00 -5.90 -19.49
N SER A 128 -3.33 -6.17 -20.62
CA SER A 128 -3.98 -6.28 -21.93
C SER A 128 -4.81 -7.55 -22.02
N ASP A 129 -4.24 -8.69 -21.61
CA ASP A 129 -4.95 -9.97 -21.59
C ASP A 129 -6.21 -9.90 -20.72
N ARG A 130 -6.09 -9.31 -19.53
CA ARG A 130 -7.23 -9.17 -18.61
C ARG A 130 -8.31 -8.24 -19.16
N LYS A 131 -7.95 -7.28 -20.02
CA LYS A 131 -8.91 -6.43 -20.72
C LYS A 131 -9.63 -7.22 -21.82
N GLU A 132 -8.91 -7.99 -22.62
CA GLU A 132 -9.52 -8.87 -23.64
C GLU A 132 -10.43 -9.94 -23.02
N ALA A 133 -10.07 -10.47 -21.84
CA ALA A 133 -10.92 -11.40 -21.09
C ALA A 133 -12.27 -10.81 -20.67
N GLN A 134 -12.40 -9.49 -20.52
CA GLN A 134 -13.66 -8.88 -20.06
C GLN A 134 -14.81 -9.14 -21.02
N ASP A 135 -14.56 -9.15 -22.32
CA ASP A 135 -15.61 -9.39 -23.31
C ASP A 135 -16.19 -10.81 -23.18
N VAL A 136 -15.32 -11.79 -22.93
CA VAL A 136 -15.71 -13.18 -22.68
C VAL A 136 -16.45 -13.31 -21.34
N LEU A 137 -15.92 -12.69 -20.28
CA LEU A 137 -16.53 -12.73 -18.95
C LEU A 137 -17.89 -12.05 -18.94
N GLN A 138 -18.08 -10.95 -19.66
CA GLN A 138 -19.38 -10.29 -19.76
C GLN A 138 -20.43 -11.21 -20.37
N MET A 139 -20.06 -12.04 -21.35
CA MET A 139 -20.95 -13.05 -21.91
C MET A 139 -21.21 -14.19 -20.92
N ALA A 140 -20.18 -14.64 -20.21
CA ALA A 140 -20.34 -15.65 -19.17
C ALA A 140 -21.25 -15.17 -18.04
N HIS A 141 -21.11 -13.93 -17.57
CA HIS A 141 -21.99 -13.34 -16.56
C HIS A 141 -23.47 -13.38 -16.98
N LYS A 142 -23.77 -13.15 -18.26
CA LYS A 142 -25.14 -13.27 -18.77
C LYS A 142 -25.62 -14.72 -18.74
N ALA A 143 -24.78 -15.65 -19.17
CA ALA A 143 -25.11 -17.08 -19.12
C ALA A 143 -25.38 -17.55 -17.68
N PHE A 144 -24.51 -17.23 -16.72
CA PHE A 144 -24.71 -17.55 -15.30
C PHE A 144 -25.98 -16.94 -14.70
N GLN A 145 -26.44 -15.79 -15.20
CA GLN A 145 -27.66 -15.13 -14.72
C GLN A 145 -28.93 -15.70 -15.37
N ASP A 146 -28.80 -16.46 -16.45
CA ASP A 146 -29.94 -16.86 -17.26
C ASP A 146 -30.64 -18.07 -16.67
N VAL A 147 -31.89 -17.85 -16.26
CA VAL A 147 -32.79 -18.86 -15.71
C VAL A 147 -34.14 -18.86 -16.43
N HIS A 148 -34.23 -18.18 -17.60
CA HIS A 148 -35.50 -17.91 -18.26
C HIS A 148 -35.59 -18.50 -19.67
N HIS A 149 -34.45 -18.73 -20.31
CA HIS A 149 -34.41 -19.28 -21.66
C HIS A 149 -34.44 -20.81 -21.67
N THR A 150 -34.93 -21.36 -22.77
CA THR A 150 -34.78 -22.79 -23.08
C THR A 150 -33.34 -23.09 -23.46
N ARG A 151 -32.94 -24.36 -23.39
CA ARG A 151 -31.61 -24.81 -23.79
C ARG A 151 -31.22 -24.36 -25.19
N ALA A 152 -32.14 -24.45 -26.15
CA ALA A 152 -31.90 -24.05 -27.54
C ALA A 152 -31.67 -22.54 -27.68
N GLN A 153 -32.33 -21.72 -26.86
CA GLN A 153 -32.11 -20.27 -26.82
C GLN A 153 -30.77 -19.95 -26.18
N ASN A 154 -30.45 -20.57 -25.05
CA ASN A 154 -29.14 -20.42 -24.38
C ASN A 154 -27.98 -20.82 -25.29
N GLU A 155 -28.07 -21.95 -26.00
CA GLU A 155 -27.05 -22.40 -26.96
C GLU A 155 -26.86 -21.40 -28.11
N LYS A 156 -27.94 -20.78 -28.59
CA LYS A 156 -27.89 -19.76 -29.64
C LYS A 156 -27.23 -18.47 -29.15
N ASP A 157 -27.55 -18.03 -27.93
CA ASP A 157 -27.14 -16.73 -27.41
C ASP A 157 -25.74 -16.75 -26.77
N TYR A 158 -25.35 -17.88 -26.17
CA TYR A 158 -24.11 -18.02 -25.40
C TYR A 158 -23.12 -19.06 -25.96
N GLY A 159 -23.51 -19.86 -26.95
CA GLY A 159 -22.66 -20.93 -27.48
C GLY A 159 -22.27 -21.92 -26.38
N LEU A 160 -20.98 -22.27 -26.25
CA LEU A 160 -20.52 -23.19 -25.20
C LEU A 160 -20.71 -22.66 -23.77
N LEU A 161 -20.85 -21.35 -23.58
CA LEU A 161 -21.15 -20.78 -22.27
C LEU A 161 -22.59 -21.07 -21.82
N SER A 162 -23.48 -21.54 -22.71
CA SER A 162 -24.85 -21.92 -22.37
C SER A 162 -24.94 -22.97 -21.26
N ARG A 163 -23.89 -23.76 -21.08
CA ARG A 163 -23.79 -24.76 -20.00
C ARG A 163 -23.87 -24.18 -18.59
N TYR A 164 -23.62 -22.88 -18.43
CA TYR A 164 -23.72 -22.19 -17.14
C TYR A 164 -25.08 -21.54 -16.91
N ALA A 165 -25.93 -21.50 -17.95
CA ALA A 165 -27.32 -21.08 -17.83
C ALA A 165 -28.16 -22.25 -17.30
N THR A 166 -29.19 -21.93 -16.51
CA THR A 166 -30.16 -22.93 -16.07
C THR A 166 -31.36 -22.86 -17.00
N SER A 167 -31.56 -23.90 -17.81
CA SER A 167 -32.61 -23.87 -18.82
C SER A 167 -33.96 -24.26 -18.22
N ILE A 168 -35.03 -23.56 -18.60
CA ILE A 168 -36.38 -23.82 -18.07
C ILE A 168 -36.91 -25.21 -18.45
N ASP A 169 -36.41 -25.80 -19.54
CA ASP A 169 -36.78 -27.12 -20.02
C ASP A 169 -36.10 -28.27 -19.26
N ASP A 170 -35.00 -28.00 -18.55
CA ASP A 170 -34.35 -28.98 -17.67
C ASP A 170 -35.15 -29.15 -16.35
N TYR A 171 -35.91 -28.11 -15.95
CA TYR A 171 -36.67 -28.06 -14.71
C TYR A 171 -38.10 -27.52 -14.91
N PRO A 172 -38.94 -28.18 -15.73
CA PRO A 172 -40.24 -27.63 -16.15
C PRO A 172 -41.26 -27.48 -15.01
N GLU A 173 -41.05 -28.17 -13.89
CA GLU A 173 -41.91 -28.10 -12.70
C GLU A 173 -41.39 -27.10 -11.65
N GLU A 174 -40.15 -26.63 -11.80
CA GLU A 174 -39.54 -25.67 -10.91
C GLU A 174 -39.74 -24.27 -11.49
N ASN A 175 -40.49 -23.43 -10.78
CA ASN A 175 -40.60 -22.01 -11.14
C ASN A 175 -39.30 -21.30 -10.79
N LEU A 176 -38.29 -21.36 -11.67
CA LEU A 176 -37.00 -20.72 -11.51
C LEU A 176 -37.15 -19.20 -11.32
N ASP A 177 -36.40 -18.62 -10.39
CA ASP A 177 -36.49 -17.19 -10.04
C ASP A 177 -35.20 -16.44 -10.39
N PHE A 178 -34.09 -16.82 -9.77
CA PHE A 178 -32.77 -16.21 -10.03
C PHE A 178 -31.62 -17.19 -9.76
N SER A 179 -30.44 -16.85 -10.30
CA SER A 179 -29.19 -17.53 -9.99
C SER A 179 -28.26 -16.64 -9.17
N GLU A 180 -27.77 -17.17 -8.05
CA GLU A 180 -26.66 -16.60 -7.30
C GLU A 180 -25.36 -17.24 -7.77
N TYR A 181 -24.36 -16.42 -8.09
CA TYR A 181 -23.08 -16.95 -8.55
C TYR A 181 -21.91 -16.04 -8.20
N SER A 182 -20.74 -16.65 -8.12
CA SER A 182 -19.45 -15.98 -8.11
C SER A 182 -18.65 -16.46 -9.32
N LEU A 183 -18.06 -15.53 -10.07
CA LEU A 183 -17.19 -15.85 -11.21
C LEU A 183 -15.90 -15.05 -11.09
N GLN A 184 -14.80 -15.74 -10.82
CA GLN A 184 -13.49 -15.12 -10.61
C GLN A 184 -12.56 -15.42 -11.78
N LEU A 185 -11.97 -14.37 -12.36
CA LEU A 185 -10.89 -14.53 -13.34
C LEU A 185 -9.55 -14.76 -12.63
N TRP A 186 -9.08 -15.99 -12.67
CA TRP A 186 -7.76 -16.36 -12.16
C TRP A 186 -6.66 -15.89 -13.09
N SER A 187 -6.69 -16.29 -14.36
CA SER A 187 -5.71 -15.85 -15.35
C SER A 187 -6.30 -15.72 -16.74
N ALA A 188 -5.65 -14.91 -17.56
CA ALA A 188 -5.99 -14.71 -18.95
C ALA A 188 -4.70 -14.59 -19.76
N HIS A 189 -4.64 -15.28 -20.90
CA HIS A 189 -3.48 -15.25 -21.79
C HIS A 189 -3.99 -15.25 -23.22
N PHE A 190 -3.68 -14.21 -23.99
CA PHE A 190 -4.11 -14.05 -25.37
C PHE A 190 -2.90 -13.90 -26.30
N ASP A 191 -3.01 -14.49 -27.48
CA ASP A 191 -2.04 -14.38 -28.55
C ASP A 191 -2.77 -14.35 -29.90
N GLY A 192 -2.80 -13.17 -30.52
CA GLY A 192 -3.49 -12.92 -31.79
C GLY A 192 -5.00 -13.19 -31.72
N ASP A 193 -5.43 -14.27 -32.37
CA ASP A 193 -6.82 -14.71 -32.50
C ASP A 193 -7.20 -15.85 -31.55
N LYS A 194 -6.29 -16.24 -30.64
CA LYS A 194 -6.48 -17.31 -29.66
C LYS A 194 -6.22 -16.80 -28.26
N GLY A 195 -6.88 -17.41 -27.30
CA GLY A 195 -6.63 -17.14 -25.90
C GLY A 195 -7.08 -18.27 -25.00
N SER A 196 -6.77 -18.10 -23.73
CA SER A 196 -7.22 -19.02 -22.69
C SER A 196 -7.43 -18.30 -21.38
N LEU A 197 -8.45 -18.72 -20.64
CA LEU A 197 -8.79 -18.16 -19.34
C LEU A 197 -8.83 -19.30 -18.32
N TRP A 198 -8.30 -19.04 -17.14
CA TRP A 198 -8.71 -19.77 -15.94
C TRP A 198 -9.78 -18.96 -15.23
N VAL A 199 -10.93 -19.57 -15.02
CA VAL A 199 -11.96 -19.04 -14.14
C VAL A 199 -12.19 -19.99 -12.97
N TYR A 200 -12.77 -19.45 -11.91
CA TYR A 200 -13.20 -20.21 -10.75
C TYR A 200 -14.55 -19.71 -10.32
N TYR A 201 -15.51 -20.62 -10.21
CA TYR A 201 -16.89 -20.22 -10.02
C TYR A 201 -17.63 -21.11 -9.02
N SER A 202 -18.69 -20.53 -8.47
CA SER A 202 -19.78 -21.25 -7.79
C SER A 202 -21.08 -20.63 -8.29
N SER A 203 -22.11 -21.45 -8.49
CA SER A 203 -23.44 -21.00 -8.90
C SER A 203 -24.52 -21.86 -8.28
N GLU A 204 -25.62 -21.23 -7.87
CA GLU A 204 -26.84 -21.88 -7.41
C GLU A 204 -28.02 -21.22 -8.09
N THR A 205 -29.00 -22.01 -8.53
CA THR A 205 -30.26 -21.51 -9.07
C THR A 205 -31.37 -21.81 -8.09
N LEU A 206 -32.13 -20.78 -7.73
CA LEU A 206 -33.22 -20.86 -6.77
C LEU A 206 -34.57 -20.76 -7.50
N ASN A 207 -35.55 -21.51 -7.00
CA ASN A 207 -36.94 -21.34 -7.41
C ASN A 207 -37.61 -20.21 -6.59
N GLN A 208 -38.85 -19.84 -6.95
CA GLN A 208 -39.63 -18.80 -6.26
C GLN A 208 -39.93 -19.09 -4.79
N LYS A 209 -39.74 -20.33 -4.32
CA LYS A 209 -39.88 -20.69 -2.90
C LYS A 209 -38.59 -20.45 -2.11
N GLY A 210 -37.49 -20.17 -2.80
CA GLY A 210 -36.16 -20.05 -2.22
C GLY A 210 -35.42 -21.39 -2.07
N ASP A 211 -35.93 -22.47 -2.67
CA ASP A 211 -35.23 -23.75 -2.67
C ASP A 211 -34.16 -23.76 -3.77
N VAL A 212 -32.98 -24.31 -3.47
CA VAL A 212 -31.93 -24.53 -4.46
C VAL A 212 -32.32 -25.70 -5.36
N VAL A 213 -32.47 -25.42 -6.66
CA VAL A 213 -32.85 -26.40 -7.70
C VAL A 213 -31.61 -27.14 -8.22
N CYS A 214 -30.55 -26.40 -8.51
CA CYS A 214 -29.28 -26.94 -8.97
C CYS A 214 -28.13 -26.01 -8.60
N GLY A 215 -26.92 -26.56 -8.55
CA GLY A 215 -25.74 -25.77 -8.27
C GLY A 215 -24.44 -26.48 -8.55
N SER A 216 -23.35 -25.72 -8.53
CA SER A 216 -21.98 -26.16 -8.67
C SER A 216 -21.11 -25.25 -7.80
N TRP A 217 -20.16 -25.82 -7.08
CA TRP A 217 -19.40 -25.08 -6.06
C TRP A 217 -17.91 -25.25 -6.27
N GLU A 218 -17.20 -24.13 -6.16
CA GLU A 218 -15.74 -24.13 -6.07
C GLU A 218 -15.07 -24.80 -7.28
N VAL A 219 -15.64 -24.58 -8.47
CA VAL A 219 -15.23 -25.25 -9.70
C VAL A 219 -14.15 -24.43 -10.41
N PRO A 220 -12.90 -24.93 -10.48
CA PRO A 220 -11.91 -24.37 -11.38
C PRO A 220 -12.23 -24.80 -12.81
N SER A 221 -12.13 -23.87 -13.75
CA SER A 221 -12.44 -24.12 -15.17
C SER A 221 -11.42 -23.48 -16.07
N PHE A 222 -10.94 -24.25 -17.04
CA PHE A 222 -10.06 -23.75 -18.08
C PHE A 222 -10.85 -23.57 -19.37
N TRP A 223 -10.87 -22.36 -19.90
CA TRP A 223 -11.53 -22.02 -21.15
C TRP A 223 -10.51 -21.73 -22.23
N GLU A 224 -10.76 -22.24 -23.43
CA GLU A 224 -10.09 -21.80 -24.64
C GLU A 224 -11.02 -20.91 -25.44
N VAL A 225 -10.48 -19.82 -25.96
CA VAL A 225 -11.24 -18.82 -26.72
C VAL A 225 -10.56 -18.51 -28.04
N LYS A 226 -11.37 -18.17 -29.04
CA LYS A 226 -10.89 -17.69 -30.35
C LYS A 226 -11.69 -16.50 -30.84
N LYS A 227 -11.08 -15.64 -31.65
CA LYS A 227 -11.83 -14.63 -32.40
C LYS A 227 -12.57 -15.31 -33.56
N ASN A 228 -13.86 -15.05 -33.65
CA ASN A 228 -14.66 -15.45 -34.81
C ASN A 228 -14.39 -14.52 -36.01
N GLU A 229 -15.06 -14.78 -37.14
CA GLU A 229 -14.93 -13.98 -38.38
C GLU A 229 -15.27 -12.49 -38.18
N ASN A 230 -16.09 -12.17 -37.18
CA ASN A 230 -16.47 -10.80 -36.81
C ASN A 230 -15.52 -10.17 -35.78
N GLY A 231 -14.41 -10.84 -35.44
CA GLY A 231 -13.42 -10.37 -34.48
C GLY A 231 -13.85 -10.47 -33.01
N LYS A 232 -14.98 -11.11 -32.69
CA LYS A 232 -15.46 -11.30 -31.31
C LYS A 232 -14.89 -12.57 -30.71
N TRP A 233 -14.49 -12.49 -29.44
CA TRP A 233 -14.08 -13.66 -28.68
C TRP A 233 -15.25 -14.61 -28.43
N VAL A 234 -15.04 -15.89 -28.74
CA VAL A 234 -15.98 -16.98 -28.46
C VAL A 234 -15.25 -18.12 -27.75
N VAL A 235 -15.93 -18.76 -26.80
CA VAL A 235 -15.39 -19.95 -26.12
C VAL A 235 -15.50 -21.15 -27.05
N THR A 236 -14.39 -21.85 -27.26
CA THR A 236 -14.29 -23.02 -28.15
C THR A 236 -14.11 -24.33 -27.41
N ASN A 237 -13.56 -24.30 -26.19
CA ASN A 237 -13.47 -25.48 -25.32
C ASN A 237 -13.59 -25.05 -23.85
N ILE A 238 -14.15 -25.94 -23.03
CA ILE A 238 -14.26 -25.79 -21.57
C ILE A 238 -13.79 -27.11 -20.95
N TYR A 239 -12.81 -27.01 -20.05
CA TYR A 239 -12.26 -28.13 -19.30
C TYR A 239 -12.54 -27.89 -17.81
N GLU A 240 -13.25 -28.83 -17.19
CA GLU A 240 -13.71 -28.76 -15.81
C GLU A 240 -13.70 -30.16 -15.21
N HIS A 241 -13.51 -30.25 -13.89
CA HIS A 241 -13.78 -31.47 -13.15
C HIS A 241 -15.32 -31.64 -13.04
N PRO A 242 -15.87 -32.85 -13.30
CA PRO A 242 -17.30 -33.12 -13.19
C PRO A 242 -17.85 -33.06 -11.77
#